data_AF-A0A923SI00-F1
#
_entry.id   AF-A0A923SI00-F1
#
_cell.length_a   1.000
_cell.length_b   1.000
_cell.length_c   1.000
_cell.angle_alpha   90.00
_cell.angle_beta   90.00
_cell.angle_gamma   90.00
#
_symmetry.space_group_name_H-M   'P 1'
#
loop_
_entity.id
_entity.type
_entity.pdbx_description
1 polymer ?
#
loop_
_entity_poly.entity_id
_entity_poly.type
_entity_poly.pdbx_seq_one_letter_code
_entity_poly.pdbx_strand_id
1 'polypeptide(L)' 'MAMREGKVKGLANNRDTLPPMPWPMFSKLEDDDLKVIFAYLKSTPPVKNVVPPLICLKDVSK' A
#
# COMPACT_ATOMS: atom_id res chain seq x y z
N MET A 1 -1.14 -2.37 -9.62
CA MET A 1 -1.83 -2.51 -8.30
C MET A 1 -0.90 -2.08 -7.16
N ALA A 2 -1.40 -1.51 -6.07
CA ALA A 2 -0.56 -1.07 -4.94
C ALA A 2 0.32 -2.20 -4.36
N MET A 3 -0.22 -3.44 -4.31
CA MET A 3 0.51 -4.63 -3.84
C MET A 3 1.59 -5.13 -4.81
N ARG A 4 1.62 -4.65 -6.07
CA ARG A 4 2.58 -5.05 -7.09
C ARG A 4 3.67 -4.00 -7.33
N GLU A 5 3.31 -2.72 -7.27
CA GLU A 5 4.20 -1.61 -7.60
C GLU A 5 4.77 -0.89 -6.38
N GLY A 6 4.22 -1.13 -5.18
CA GLY A 6 4.67 -0.43 -3.96
C GLY A 6 4.35 1.05 -3.92
N LYS A 7 3.53 1.54 -4.86
CA LYS A 7 3.07 2.93 -4.93
C LYS A 7 1.76 3.07 -4.17
N VAL A 8 1.59 4.22 -3.51
CA VAL A 8 0.33 4.54 -2.84
C VAL A 8 -0.82 4.48 -3.86
N LYS A 9 -1.88 3.73 -3.53
CA LYS A 9 -3.03 3.45 -4.42
C LYS A 9 -2.69 2.77 -5.76
N GLY A 10 -1.45 2.30 -5.98
CA GLY A 10 -1.03 1.65 -7.23
C GLY A 10 -1.03 2.59 -8.43
N LEU A 11 -0.79 3.88 -8.20
CA LEU A 11 -0.67 4.90 -9.24
C LEU A 11 0.81 5.19 -9.48
N ALA A 12 1.30 5.03 -10.71
CA ALA A 12 2.72 5.19 -11.07
C ALA A 12 3.30 6.56 -10.71
N ASN A 13 2.49 7.62 -10.77
CA ASN A 13 2.89 9.00 -10.44
C ASN A 13 2.77 9.33 -8.94
N ASN A 14 2.40 8.36 -8.10
CA ASN A 14 2.23 8.59 -6.68
C ASN A 14 3.51 8.32 -5.90
N ARG A 15 3.59 8.85 -4.68
CA ARG A 15 4.72 8.61 -3.78
C ARG A 15 4.79 7.14 -3.35
N ASP A 16 5.99 6.73 -2.94
CA ASP A 16 6.21 5.41 -2.35
C ASP A 16 5.43 5.25 -1.05
N THR A 17 5.04 4.02 -0.73
CA THR A 17 4.43 3.70 0.56
C THR A 17 5.48 3.87 1.68
N LEU A 18 5.20 4.76 2.62
CA LEU A 18 5.98 5.02 3.84
C LEU A 18 5.16 4.54 5.04
N PRO A 19 5.76 4.08 6.15
CA PRO A 19 6.62 2.88 6.25
C PRO A 19 6.46 1.89 5.08
N PRO A 20 7.56 1.28 4.59
CA PRO A 20 7.52 0.41 3.43
C PRO A 20 6.64 -0.80 3.74
N MET A 21 5.41 -0.77 3.23
CA MET A 21 4.50 -1.91 3.26
C MET A 21 5.26 -3.10 2.67
N PRO A 22 5.19 -4.31 3.24
CA PRO A 22 5.93 -5.47 2.73
C PRO A 22 5.37 -6.04 1.42
N TRP A 23 5.05 -5.18 0.46
CA TRP A 23 4.60 -5.51 -0.89
C TRP A 23 5.57 -6.39 -1.69
N PRO A 24 6.91 -6.36 -1.51
CA PRO A 24 7.81 -7.23 -2.28
C PRO A 24 7.61 -8.73 -2.00
N MET A 25 7.01 -9.09 -0.85
CA MET A 25 6.66 -10.48 -0.56
C MET A 25 5.41 -10.93 -1.32
N PHE A 26 4.49 -10.01 -1.58
CA PHE A 26 3.23 -10.27 -2.29
C PHE A 26 3.34 -10.08 -3.80
N SER A 27 4.36 -9.38 -4.29
CA SER A 27 4.55 -9.08 -5.72
C SER A 27 4.79 -10.31 -6.62
N LYS A 28 5.12 -11.46 -6.01
CA LYS A 28 5.36 -12.73 -6.70
C LYS A 28 4.11 -13.60 -6.84
N LEU A 29 3.00 -13.23 -6.19
CA LEU A 29 1.73 -13.94 -6.32
C LEU A 29 1.11 -13.69 -7.69
N GLU A 30 0.25 -14.61 -8.13
CA GLU A 30 -0.51 -14.44 -9.36
C GLU A 30 -1.47 -13.25 -9.24
N ASP A 31 -1.74 -12.57 -10.37
CA ASP A 31 -2.67 -11.44 -10.39
C ASP A 31 -4.08 -11.81 -9.93
N ASP A 32 -4.49 -13.07 -10.07
CA ASP A 32 -5.80 -13.55 -9.62
C ASP A 32 -5.88 -13.68 -8.10
N ASP A 33 -4.87 -14.30 -7.48
CA ASP A 33 -4.74 -14.38 -6.02
C ASP A 33 -4.71 -12.98 -5.38
N LEU A 34 -3.98 -12.05 -5.98
CA LEU A 34 -3.93 -10.66 -5.53
C LEU A 34 -5.29 -9.97 -5.57
N LYS A 35 -6.13 -10.27 -6.58
CA LYS A 35 -7.50 -9.75 -6.66
C LYS A 35 -8.39 -10.34 -5.57
N VAL A 36 -8.29 -11.65 -5.30
CA VAL A 36 -9.10 -12.33 -4.28
C VAL A 36 -8.76 -11.80 -2.89
N ILE A 37 -7.47 -11.67 -2.56
CA ILE A 37 -7.01 -11.10 -1.29
C ILE A 37 -7.50 -9.66 -1.14
N PHE A 38 -7.38 -8.85 -2.19
CA PHE A 38 -7.87 -7.47 -2.18
C PHE A 38 -9.39 -7.39 -1.97
N ALA A 39 -10.16 -8.24 -2.66
CA ALA A 39 -11.61 -8.29 -2.52
C ALA A 39 -12.02 -8.69 -1.09
N TYR A 40 -11.34 -9.67 -0.51
CA TYR A 40 -11.57 -10.08 0.87
C TYR A 40 -11.32 -8.94 1.86
N LEU A 41 -10.15 -8.28 1.78
CA LEU A 41 -9.83 -7.15 2.64
C LEU A 41 -10.82 -5.99 2.50
N LYS A 42 -11.29 -5.72 1.27
CA LYS A 42 -12.28 -4.66 1.00
C LYS A 42 -13.68 -4.98 1.55
N SER A 43 -14.00 -6.27 1.73
CA SER A 43 -15.30 -6.69 2.27
C SER A 43 -15.42 -6.46 3.78
N THR A 44 -14.30 -6.36 4.49
CA THR A 44 -14.30 -6.13 5.95
C THR A 44 -14.63 -4.69 6.31
N PRO A 45 -15.36 -4.45 7.42
CA PRO A 45 -15.72 -3.11 7.84
C PRO A 45 -14.46 -2.29 8.18
N PRO A 46 -14.34 -1.04 7.69
CA PRO A 46 -13.15 -0.23 7.93
C PRO A 46 -13.07 0.19 9.41
N VAL A 47 -11.87 0.09 9.97
CA VAL A 47 -11.58 0.66 11.29
C VAL A 47 -11.46 2.17 11.15
N LYS A 48 -12.20 2.92 11.98
CA LYS A 48 -12.06 4.39 12.05
C LYS A 48 -10.70 4.72 12.67
N ASN A 49 -9.71 4.96 11.82
CA ASN A 49 -8.36 5.34 12.23
C ASN A 49 -7.93 6.61 11.47
N VAL A 50 -7.81 7.72 12.21
CA VAL A 50 -7.26 8.96 11.68
C VAL A 50 -5.74 8.84 11.73
N VAL A 51 -5.14 8.45 10.60
CA VAL A 51 -3.67 8.34 10.50
C VAL A 51 -3.12 9.77 10.53
N PRO A 52 -2.17 10.09 11.44
CA PRO A 52 -1.49 11.38 11.42
C PRO A 52 -0.76 11.60 10.09
N PRO A 53 -0.51 12.86 9.69
CA PRO A 53 0.22 13.15 8.47
C PRO A 53 1.56 12.42 8.47
N LEU A 54 1.87 11.78 7.35
CA LEU A 54 3.09 11.00 7.20
C LEU A 54 4.28 11.94 7.17
N ILE A 55 5.30 11.63 7.96
CA ILE A 55 6.60 12.29 7.91
C ILE A 55 7.39 11.60 6.79
N CYS A 56 7.69 12.32 5.71
CA CYS A 56 8.51 11.78 4.64
C CYS A 56 9.97 11.76 5.10
N LEU A 57 10.76 10.75 4.71
CA LEU A 57 12.21 10.72 5.01
C LEU A 57 12.92 11.98 4.49
N LYS A 58 12.38 12.59 3.42
CA LYS A 58 12.84 13.85 2.83
C LYS A 58 12.63 15.06 3.74
N ASP A 59 11.64 15.00 4.63
CA ASP A 59 11.29 16.07 5.57
C ASP A 59 12.08 15.97 6.90
N VAL A 60 12.69 14.81 7.19
CA VAL A 60 13.50 14.57 8.41
C VAL A 60 14.95 15.01 8.24
N SER A 61 15.45 15.05 7.00
CA SER A 61 16.85 15.37 6.69
C SER A 61 17.11 16.88 6.51
N LYS A 62 16.15 17.75 6.87
CA LYS A 62 16.25 19.21 6.81
C LYS A 62 16.24 19.82 8.22
#